data_AF-A0A7L5BR30-F1
#
_entry.id   AF-A0A7L5BR30-F1
#
_cell.length_a   1.000
_cell.length_b   1.000
_cell.length_c   1.000
_cell.angle_alpha   90.00
_cell.angle_beta   90.00
_cell.angle_gamma   90.00
#
_symmetry.space_group_name_H-M   'P 1'
#
loop_
_entity.id
_entity.type
_entity.pdbx_description
1 polymer ?
#
loop_
_entity_poly.entity_id
_entity_poly.type
_entity_poly.pdbx_seq_one_letter_code
_entity_poly.pdbx_strand_id
1 'polypeptide(L)'
;MRLHTALEHLKSGHYRSMEPWKANEIDEMARHVEACAASAAEFTFSFLDADPKDDTLQTFIDFANELWDAEVAPIPHDVFWVSWVQKVLDEHVHMAALCEKNMSPIDGKLVSLSVRVMFENHRRNGLVFLNQVGQRVCGDHKHVLVSHADNDSTQLLVDTGFGVSAALIGALATPQAIRREEPAPARLNKQRLQKKKPPIGPMIVIDVRASQQASQNRKGEGGWTVKPHWRRGHIRHLADGRMIPIPPCCVNMETGIPIKPEYVVKV
;
A
#
# COMPACT_ATOMS: atom_id res chain seq x y z
N MET A 1 8.18 -8.47 -4.34
CA MET A 1 8.85 -8.62 -5.66
C MET A 1 8.99 -7.26 -6.34
N ARG A 2 10.19 -6.88 -6.78
CA ARG A 2 10.45 -5.55 -7.36
C ARG A 2 9.95 -5.45 -8.80
N LEU A 3 9.59 -4.25 -9.26
CA LEU A 3 9.10 -4.05 -10.64
C LEU A 3 10.13 -4.54 -11.67
N HIS A 4 11.40 -4.21 -11.49
CA HIS A 4 12.46 -4.67 -12.40
C HIS A 4 12.60 -6.19 -12.45
N THR A 5 12.36 -6.90 -11.33
CA THR A 5 12.38 -8.37 -11.27
C THR A 5 11.21 -8.94 -12.06
N ALA A 6 10.01 -8.40 -11.84
CA ALA A 6 8.83 -8.78 -12.61
C ALA A 6 9.06 -8.60 -14.12
N LEU A 7 9.57 -7.43 -14.55
CA LEU A 7 9.88 -7.17 -15.97
C LEU A 7 10.92 -8.13 -16.56
N GLU A 8 11.85 -8.66 -15.76
CA GLU A 8 12.79 -9.67 -16.24
C GLU A 8 12.08 -11.00 -16.50
N HIS A 9 11.18 -11.42 -15.61
CA HIS A 9 10.36 -12.62 -15.82
C HIS A 9 9.43 -12.49 -17.03
N LEU A 10 8.83 -11.32 -17.23
CA LEU A 10 7.97 -11.05 -18.41
C LEU A 10 8.77 -11.18 -19.71
N LYS A 11 9.93 -10.52 -19.80
CA LYS A 11 10.79 -10.58 -20.99
C LYS A 11 11.35 -11.95 -21.30
N SER A 12 11.58 -12.77 -20.27
CA SER A 12 12.09 -14.13 -20.44
C SER A 12 10.99 -15.16 -20.66
N GLY A 13 9.72 -14.77 -20.69
CA GLY A 13 8.59 -15.72 -20.75
C GLY A 13 8.47 -16.61 -19.51
N HIS A 14 9.12 -16.23 -18.40
CA HIS A 14 9.10 -16.99 -17.15
C HIS A 14 7.90 -16.57 -16.29
N TYR A 15 6.71 -16.66 -16.86
CA TYR A 15 5.47 -16.40 -16.15
C TYR A 15 4.40 -17.44 -16.45
N ARG A 16 3.46 -17.59 -15.52
CA ARG A 16 2.33 -18.53 -15.65
C ARG A 16 1.13 -18.07 -14.85
N SER A 17 -0.04 -18.59 -15.18
CA SER A 17 -1.24 -18.39 -14.39
C SER A 17 -1.30 -19.38 -13.22
N MET A 18 -1.94 -18.97 -12.13
CA MET A 18 -2.30 -19.87 -11.03
C MET A 18 -3.55 -20.70 -11.34
N GLU A 19 -4.42 -20.16 -12.20
CA GLU A 19 -5.70 -20.73 -12.62
C GLU A 19 -5.84 -20.70 -14.14
N PRO A 20 -6.88 -21.32 -14.73
CA PRO A 20 -7.15 -21.21 -16.16
C PRO A 20 -7.51 -19.77 -16.55
N TRP A 21 -6.82 -19.22 -17.55
CA TRP A 21 -7.15 -17.94 -18.19
C TRP A 21 -7.60 -18.18 -19.63
N LYS A 22 -8.33 -17.24 -20.24
CA LYS A 22 -8.60 -17.38 -21.68
C LYS A 22 -7.30 -17.25 -22.47
N ALA A 23 -7.32 -17.77 -23.69
CA ALA A 23 -6.16 -17.70 -24.58
C ALA A 23 -5.67 -16.25 -24.71
N ASN A 24 -4.36 -16.06 -24.61
CA ASN A 24 -3.63 -14.79 -24.70
C ASN A 24 -3.86 -13.76 -23.57
N GLU A 25 -4.82 -13.94 -22.65
CA GLU A 25 -5.07 -12.94 -21.60
C GLU A 25 -3.84 -12.75 -20.69
N ILE A 26 -3.06 -13.80 -20.43
CA ILE A 26 -1.81 -13.70 -19.64
C ILE A 26 -0.71 -12.92 -20.39
N ASP A 27 -0.64 -13.06 -21.71
CA ASP A 27 0.34 -12.36 -22.55
C ASP A 27 -0.06 -10.89 -22.76
N GLU A 28 -1.37 -10.62 -22.86
CA GLU A 28 -1.92 -9.27 -22.82
C GLU A 28 -1.63 -8.60 -21.48
N MET A 29 -1.81 -9.33 -20.38
CA MET A 29 -1.48 -8.84 -19.04
C MET A 29 0.02 -8.52 -18.92
N ALA A 30 0.89 -9.41 -19.38
CA ALA A 30 2.33 -9.19 -19.39
C ALA A 30 2.69 -7.91 -20.18
N ARG A 31 2.16 -7.76 -21.40
CA ARG A 31 2.37 -6.56 -22.23
C ARG A 31 1.84 -5.28 -21.58
N HIS A 32 0.69 -5.35 -20.91
CA HIS A 32 0.11 -4.21 -20.20
C HIS A 32 1.01 -3.74 -19.06
N VAL A 33 1.51 -4.67 -18.24
CA VAL A 33 2.45 -4.35 -17.16
C VAL A 33 3.74 -3.72 -17.70
N GLU A 34 4.28 -4.25 -18.81
CA GLU A 34 5.45 -3.66 -19.46
C GLU A 34 5.22 -2.24 -19.97
N ALA A 35 4.04 -1.96 -20.54
CA ALA A 35 3.67 -0.63 -21.03
C ALA A 35 3.53 0.38 -19.88
N CYS A 36 2.93 -0.03 -18.76
CA CYS A 36 2.72 0.80 -17.58
C CYS A 36 4.00 1.07 -16.78
N ALA A 37 5.04 0.25 -16.94
CA ALA A 37 6.23 0.29 -16.10
C ALA A 37 7.00 1.63 -16.14
N ALA A 38 6.96 2.34 -17.27
CA ALA A 38 7.67 3.60 -17.41
C ALA A 38 7.07 4.75 -16.57
N SER A 39 5.76 4.69 -16.29
CA SER A 39 5.02 5.70 -15.53
C SER A 39 4.70 5.25 -14.10
N ALA A 40 4.96 3.99 -13.76
CA ALA A 40 4.63 3.44 -12.45
C ALA A 40 5.59 3.96 -11.37
N ALA A 41 5.05 4.57 -10.32
CA ALA A 41 5.80 4.83 -9.10
C ALA A 41 5.96 3.54 -8.27
N GLU A 42 7.15 3.27 -7.75
CA GLU A 42 7.44 2.04 -7.01
C GLU A 42 7.41 2.25 -5.49
N PHE A 43 6.57 1.47 -4.83
CA PHE A 43 6.44 1.40 -3.38
C PHE A 43 6.80 0.00 -2.88
N THR A 44 7.45 -0.06 -1.72
CA THR A 44 7.70 -1.32 -1.01
C THR A 44 7.26 -1.24 0.44
N PHE A 45 6.63 -2.32 0.89
CA PHE A 45 6.31 -2.57 2.30
C PHE A 45 7.31 -3.55 2.90
N SER A 46 7.74 -3.27 4.12
CA SER A 46 8.50 -4.20 4.95
C SER A 46 7.66 -4.54 6.18
N PHE A 47 7.12 -5.74 6.21
CA PHE A 47 6.57 -6.35 7.42
C PHE A 47 7.74 -7.00 8.17
N LEU A 48 7.87 -6.78 9.49
CA LEU A 48 8.61 -7.73 10.32
C LEU A 48 7.72 -8.98 10.39
N ASP A 49 8.33 -10.17 10.35
CA ASP A 49 7.62 -11.45 10.44
C ASP A 49 6.49 -11.36 11.46
N ALA A 50 5.26 -11.41 10.97
CA ALA A 50 4.09 -11.31 11.83
C ALA A 50 4.16 -12.47 12.83
N ASP A 51 4.31 -12.13 14.11
CA ASP A 51 3.91 -13.05 15.17
C ASP A 51 2.42 -13.40 14.87
N PRO A 52 1.97 -14.66 14.92
CA PRO A 52 0.62 -15.05 14.47
C PRO A 52 -0.55 -14.36 15.19
N LYS A 53 -0.26 -13.49 16.16
CA LYS A 53 -1.21 -12.69 16.94
C LYS A 53 -1.25 -11.21 16.52
N ASP A 54 -0.52 -10.83 15.48
CA ASP A 54 -0.32 -9.42 15.14
C ASP A 54 -1.47 -8.88 14.28
N ASP A 55 -2.59 -8.54 14.95
CA ASP A 55 -3.77 -7.87 14.38
C ASP A 55 -3.46 -6.46 13.80
N THR A 56 -2.21 -6.00 13.91
CA THR A 56 -1.76 -4.67 13.51
C THR A 56 -1.94 -4.41 12.01
N LEU A 57 -1.61 -5.40 11.16
CA LEU A 57 -1.79 -5.23 9.71
C LEU A 57 -3.27 -5.12 9.36
N GLN A 58 -4.12 -6.00 9.91
CA GLN A 58 -5.55 -5.97 9.63
C GLN A 58 -6.17 -4.66 10.13
N THR A 59 -5.85 -4.24 11.36
CA THR A 59 -6.31 -2.95 11.93
C THR A 59 -5.91 -1.78 11.03
N PHE A 60 -4.69 -1.80 10.50
CA PHE A 60 -4.21 -0.73 9.63
C PHE A 60 -4.88 -0.75 8.25
N ILE A 61 -5.14 -1.95 7.71
CA ILE A 61 -5.91 -2.13 6.48
C ILE A 61 -7.33 -1.58 6.67
N ASP A 62 -7.97 -1.89 7.79
CA ASP A 62 -9.33 -1.44 8.10
C ASP A 62 -9.38 0.09 8.22
N PHE A 63 -8.45 0.70 8.96
CA PHE A 63 -8.31 2.15 9.03
C PHE A 63 -8.08 2.79 7.64
N ALA A 64 -7.22 2.18 6.81
CA ALA A 64 -6.95 2.67 5.47
C ALA A 64 -8.18 2.58 4.55
N ASN A 65 -8.98 1.53 4.70
CA ASN A 65 -10.24 1.35 4.00
C ASN A 65 -11.26 2.43 4.41
N GLU A 66 -11.34 2.78 5.69
CA GLU A 66 -12.21 3.88 6.15
C GLU A 66 -11.80 5.23 5.55
N LEU A 67 -10.49 5.51 5.46
CA LEU A 67 -9.99 6.73 4.82
C LEU A 67 -10.25 6.75 3.31
N TRP A 68 -10.25 5.57 2.67
CA TRP A 68 -10.60 5.41 1.26
C TRP A 68 -12.09 5.67 1.03
N ASP A 69 -12.96 5.06 1.84
CA ASP A 69 -14.41 5.27 1.77
C ASP A 69 -14.81 6.72 1.99
N ALA A 70 -14.09 7.42 2.89
CA ALA A 70 -14.30 8.82 3.16
C ALA A 70 -13.73 9.77 2.09
N GLU A 71 -13.10 9.24 1.03
CA GLU A 71 -12.43 9.99 -0.03
C GLU A 71 -11.31 10.93 0.48
N VAL A 72 -10.74 10.62 1.65
CA VAL A 72 -9.70 11.45 2.29
C VAL A 72 -8.30 11.04 1.85
N ALA A 73 -8.10 9.76 1.54
CA ALA A 73 -6.78 9.21 1.31
C ALA A 73 -6.22 9.58 -0.07
N PRO A 74 -4.97 10.09 -0.16
CA PRO A 74 -4.37 10.43 -1.44
C PRO A 74 -3.89 9.17 -2.16
N ILE A 75 -4.27 9.04 -3.43
CA ILE A 75 -3.62 8.07 -4.33
C ILE A 75 -2.42 8.76 -4.99
N PRO A 76 -1.22 8.20 -4.85
CA PRO A 76 0.01 8.92 -5.14
C PRO A 76 0.23 9.19 -6.63
N HIS A 77 -0.18 8.25 -7.49
CA HIS A 77 0.05 8.29 -8.94
C HIS A 77 -1.08 7.59 -9.68
N ASP A 78 -1.24 7.88 -10.97
CA ASP A 78 -2.27 7.24 -11.81
C ASP A 78 -1.99 5.75 -12.00
N VAL A 79 -0.70 5.39 -12.00
CA VAL A 79 -0.20 4.03 -12.01
C VAL A 79 0.88 3.89 -10.95
N PHE A 80 0.81 2.84 -10.13
CA PHE A 80 1.83 2.55 -9.15
C PHE A 80 2.03 1.05 -8.93
N TRP A 81 3.25 0.68 -8.58
CA TRP A 81 3.66 -0.67 -8.26
C TRP A 81 3.86 -0.80 -6.76
N VAL A 82 3.22 -1.79 -6.16
CA VAL A 82 3.37 -2.11 -4.73
C VAL A 82 4.05 -3.45 -4.60
N SER A 83 4.99 -3.59 -3.69
CA SER A 83 5.69 -4.85 -3.44
C SER A 83 5.87 -5.13 -1.96
N TRP A 84 5.75 -6.40 -1.57
CA TRP A 84 5.95 -6.83 -0.19
C TRP A 84 6.39 -8.29 -0.12
N VAL A 85 6.73 -8.73 1.09
CA VAL A 85 6.96 -10.13 1.41
C VAL A 85 5.85 -10.57 2.34
N GLN A 86 5.17 -11.66 2.01
CA GLN A 86 4.09 -12.22 2.81
C GLN A 86 4.45 -13.64 3.22
N LYS A 87 4.28 -13.97 4.49
CA LYS A 87 4.27 -15.38 4.90
C LYS A 87 2.91 -15.98 4.55
N VAL A 88 2.92 -17.01 3.71
CA VAL A 88 1.74 -17.77 3.30
C VAL A 88 2.00 -19.22 3.71
N LEU A 89 1.23 -19.72 4.68
CA LEU A 89 1.50 -20.99 5.35
C LEU A 89 2.94 -21.01 5.91
N ASP A 90 3.78 -21.93 5.44
CA ASP A 90 5.16 -22.12 5.89
C ASP A 90 6.20 -21.47 4.97
N GLU A 91 5.78 -20.69 3.97
CA GLU A 91 6.68 -20.10 2.98
C GLU A 91 6.56 -18.57 2.93
N HIS A 92 7.69 -17.90 2.74
CA HIS A 92 7.71 -16.49 2.37
C HIS A 92 7.54 -16.36 0.86
N VAL A 93 6.56 -15.55 0.47
CA VAL A 93 6.21 -15.29 -0.92
C VAL A 93 6.48 -13.83 -1.22
N HIS A 94 7.17 -13.58 -2.33
CA HIS A 94 7.37 -12.23 -2.84
C HIS A 94 6.14 -11.79 -3.61
N MET A 95 5.32 -10.96 -2.99
CA MET A 95 4.11 -10.43 -3.60
C MET A 95 4.40 -9.09 -4.29
N ALA A 96 3.59 -8.77 -5.28
CA ALA A 96 3.49 -7.45 -5.87
C ALA A 96 2.08 -7.20 -6.42
N ALA A 97 1.76 -5.92 -6.64
CA ALA A 97 0.55 -5.53 -7.34
C ALA A 97 0.80 -4.32 -8.24
N LEU A 98 0.28 -4.38 -9.47
CA LEU A 98 0.10 -3.20 -10.31
C LEU A 98 -1.24 -2.57 -9.97
N CYS A 99 -1.22 -1.29 -9.61
CA CYS A 99 -2.41 -0.54 -9.22
C CYS A 99 -2.63 0.63 -10.19
N GLU A 100 -3.86 0.80 -10.66
CA GLU A 100 -4.23 1.81 -11.66
C GLU A 100 -5.52 2.53 -11.26
N LYS A 101 -5.52 3.87 -11.35
CA LYS A 101 -6.72 4.67 -11.15
C LYS A 101 -7.66 4.53 -12.35
N ASN A 102 -8.92 4.30 -12.07
CA ASN A 102 -9.99 4.44 -13.03
C ASN A 102 -10.76 5.73 -12.72
N MET A 103 -10.64 6.69 -13.63
CA MET A 103 -11.37 7.95 -13.55
C MET A 103 -12.64 7.86 -14.40
N SER A 104 -13.72 8.46 -13.90
CA SER A 104 -14.96 8.62 -14.64
C SER A 104 -14.74 9.55 -15.83
N PRO A 105 -15.12 9.14 -17.06
CA PRO A 105 -14.99 9.99 -18.23
C PRO A 105 -16.02 11.13 -18.25
N ILE A 106 -17.04 11.09 -17.37
CA ILE A 106 -18.14 12.06 -17.36
C ILE A 106 -17.80 13.26 -16.48
N ASP A 107 -17.37 13.01 -15.24
CA ASP A 107 -17.17 14.04 -14.22
C ASP A 107 -15.72 14.12 -13.72
N GLY A 108 -14.81 13.31 -14.29
CA GLY A 108 -13.39 13.32 -13.95
C GLY A 108 -13.09 12.86 -12.53
N LYS A 109 -14.07 12.28 -11.82
CA LYS A 109 -13.89 11.76 -10.47
C LYS A 109 -13.24 10.38 -10.47
N LEU A 110 -12.53 10.07 -9.40
CA LEU A 110 -12.03 8.72 -9.18
C LEU A 110 -13.21 7.78 -8.95
N VAL A 111 -13.31 6.72 -9.75
CA VAL A 111 -14.37 5.70 -9.65
C VAL A 111 -13.85 4.48 -8.91
N SER A 112 -12.68 3.98 -9.32
CA SER A 112 -12.13 2.78 -8.73
C SER A 112 -10.61 2.71 -8.85
N LEU A 113 -10.03 1.81 -8.06
CA LEU A 113 -8.64 1.37 -8.20
C LEU A 113 -8.65 -0.05 -8.75
N SER A 114 -8.06 -0.25 -9.93
CA SER A 114 -7.78 -1.60 -10.43
C SER A 114 -6.50 -2.11 -9.78
N VAL A 115 -6.54 -3.30 -9.18
CA VAL A 115 -5.37 -3.95 -8.57
C VAL A 115 -5.18 -5.31 -9.23
N ARG A 116 -3.97 -5.54 -9.71
CA ARG A 116 -3.54 -6.81 -10.34
C ARG A 116 -2.41 -7.39 -9.54
N VAL A 117 -2.69 -8.48 -8.82
CA VAL A 117 -1.72 -9.11 -7.91
C VAL A 117 -0.91 -10.17 -8.65
N MET A 118 0.37 -10.21 -8.33
CA MET A 118 1.35 -11.12 -8.88
C MET A 118 2.22 -11.61 -7.73
N PHE A 119 2.78 -12.80 -7.86
CA PHE A 119 3.69 -13.30 -6.84
C PHE A 119 4.76 -14.22 -7.39
N GLU A 120 5.85 -14.29 -6.65
CA GLU A 120 6.96 -15.22 -6.88
C GLU A 120 7.20 -15.97 -5.57
N ASN A 121 7.21 -17.29 -5.65
CA ASN A 121 7.47 -18.19 -4.53
C ASN A 121 8.94 -18.65 -4.62
N HIS A 122 9.64 -18.78 -3.49
CA HIS A 122 11.06 -19.17 -3.48
C HIS A 122 11.38 -20.53 -4.15
N ARG A 123 10.45 -21.49 -4.11
CA ARG A 123 10.52 -22.80 -4.76
C ARG A 123 10.14 -22.77 -6.26
N ARG A 124 9.54 -21.68 -6.75
CA ARG A 124 9.10 -21.52 -8.15
C ARG A 124 9.98 -20.47 -8.85
N ASN A 125 10.80 -20.89 -9.81
CA ASN A 125 11.75 -20.02 -10.54
C ASN A 125 11.12 -19.03 -11.54
N GLY A 126 9.91 -18.52 -11.27
CA GLY A 126 9.20 -17.65 -12.19
C GLY A 126 8.03 -16.91 -11.55
N LEU A 127 7.54 -15.93 -12.29
CA LEU A 127 6.44 -15.06 -11.92
C LEU A 127 5.09 -15.78 -12.07
N VAL A 128 4.22 -15.67 -11.09
CA VAL A 128 2.86 -16.22 -11.15
C VAL A 128 1.85 -15.08 -11.12
N PHE A 129 0.96 -15.08 -12.09
CA PHE A 129 -0.20 -14.18 -12.15
C PHE A 129 -1.39 -14.82 -11.42
N LEU A 130 -2.03 -14.03 -10.57
CA LEU A 130 -3.31 -14.40 -9.97
C LEU A 130 -4.44 -13.90 -10.86
N ASN A 131 -5.50 -14.72 -10.99
CA ASN A 131 -6.64 -14.40 -11.84
C ASN A 131 -7.41 -13.20 -11.26
N GLN A 132 -7.12 -12.01 -11.76
CA GLN A 132 -7.59 -10.78 -11.13
C GLN A 132 -7.78 -9.62 -12.11
N VAL A 133 -8.99 -9.07 -12.09
CA VAL A 133 -9.33 -7.71 -12.50
C VAL A 133 -10.17 -7.10 -11.38
N GLY A 134 -9.67 -7.05 -10.15
CA GLY A 134 -10.50 -6.51 -9.07
C GLY A 134 -10.44 -4.98 -9.07
N GLN A 135 -11.62 -4.39 -9.03
CA GLN A 135 -11.81 -2.95 -8.88
C GLN A 135 -12.29 -2.69 -7.46
N ARG A 136 -11.56 -1.85 -6.73
CA ARG A 136 -12.04 -1.26 -5.48
C ARG A 136 -12.72 0.05 -5.79
N VAL A 137 -14.01 0.15 -5.53
CA VAL A 137 -14.79 1.37 -5.77
C VAL A 137 -14.45 2.39 -4.68
N CYS A 138 -14.34 3.66 -5.06
CA CYS A 138 -14.23 4.75 -4.10
C CYS A 138 -15.54 4.86 -3.32
N GLY A 139 -15.49 4.86 -1.98
CA GLY A 139 -16.69 4.89 -1.14
C GLY A 139 -17.31 3.52 -0.79
N ASP A 140 -16.75 2.41 -1.30
CA ASP A 140 -17.21 1.06 -0.96
C ASP A 140 -16.04 0.05 -0.99
N HIS A 141 -15.28 -0.02 0.10
CA HIS A 141 -14.20 -0.99 0.27
C HIS A 141 -14.68 -2.44 0.49
N LYS A 142 -15.96 -2.66 0.78
CA LYS A 142 -16.51 -3.99 1.16
C LYS A 142 -16.71 -4.89 -0.04
N HIS A 143 -16.82 -4.33 -1.24
CA HIS A 143 -17.04 -5.09 -2.47
C HIS A 143 -15.84 -4.96 -3.42
N VAL A 144 -15.08 -6.05 -3.55
CA VAL A 144 -14.19 -6.23 -4.72
C VAL A 144 -15.09 -6.69 -5.87
N LEU A 145 -15.31 -5.81 -6.85
CA LEU A 145 -16.36 -6.02 -7.85
C LEU A 145 -16.13 -7.21 -8.79
N VAL A 146 -14.88 -7.64 -8.98
CA VAL A 146 -14.53 -8.71 -9.91
C VAL A 146 -13.33 -9.50 -9.38
N SER A 147 -13.56 -10.76 -9.03
CA SER A 147 -12.49 -11.75 -8.87
C SER A 147 -12.84 -12.93 -9.76
N HIS A 148 -11.87 -13.41 -10.52
CA HIS A 148 -11.99 -14.66 -11.27
C HIS A 148 -11.24 -15.79 -10.56
N ALA A 149 -10.94 -15.61 -9.26
CA ALA A 149 -10.35 -16.63 -8.43
C ALA A 149 -11.37 -17.74 -8.15
N ASP A 150 -11.08 -18.94 -8.64
CA ASP A 150 -11.98 -20.10 -8.49
C ASP A 150 -11.65 -20.95 -7.25
N ASN A 151 -10.45 -20.84 -6.69
CA ASN A 151 -10.04 -21.59 -5.50
C ASN A 151 -9.63 -20.69 -4.31
N ASP A 152 -9.79 -21.23 -3.10
CA ASP A 152 -9.55 -20.55 -1.82
C ASP A 152 -8.12 -19.98 -1.70
N SER A 153 -7.12 -20.68 -2.26
CA SER A 153 -5.72 -20.22 -2.18
C SER A 153 -5.48 -19.01 -3.08
N THR A 154 -6.03 -19.02 -4.30
CA THR A 154 -6.00 -17.85 -5.20
C THR A 154 -6.76 -16.69 -4.57
N GLN A 155 -7.96 -16.95 -4.03
CA GLN A 155 -8.80 -15.93 -3.41
C GLN A 155 -8.09 -15.25 -2.23
N LEU A 156 -7.45 -16.03 -1.34
CA LEU A 156 -6.68 -15.49 -0.22
C LEU A 156 -5.55 -14.56 -0.68
N LEU A 157 -4.81 -14.93 -1.73
CA LEU A 157 -3.70 -14.12 -2.24
C LEU A 157 -4.20 -12.83 -2.92
N VAL A 158 -5.32 -12.94 -3.64
CA VAL A 158 -6.06 -11.83 -4.26
C VAL A 158 -6.48 -10.82 -3.19
N ASP A 159 -7.16 -11.28 -2.15
CA ASP A 159 -7.66 -10.44 -1.05
C ASP A 159 -6.51 -9.79 -0.27
N THR A 160 -5.43 -10.54 -0.03
CA THR A 160 -4.22 -10.01 0.59
C THR A 160 -3.63 -8.85 -0.21
N GLY A 161 -3.54 -8.99 -1.54
CA GLY A 161 -3.00 -7.91 -2.37
C GLY A 161 -3.91 -6.67 -2.43
N PHE A 162 -5.22 -6.86 -2.35
CA PHE A 162 -6.17 -5.75 -2.15
C PHE A 162 -5.94 -5.06 -0.80
N GLY A 163 -5.82 -5.84 0.28
CA GLY A 163 -5.57 -5.31 1.62
C GLY A 163 -4.29 -4.48 1.68
N VAL A 164 -3.17 -4.98 1.15
CA VAL A 164 -1.90 -4.25 1.16
C VAL A 164 -1.94 -2.99 0.29
N SER A 165 -2.66 -3.02 -0.82
CA SER A 165 -2.88 -1.82 -1.65
C SER A 165 -3.67 -0.75 -0.89
N ALA A 166 -4.66 -1.16 -0.09
CA ALA A 166 -5.36 -0.27 0.85
C ALA A 166 -4.39 0.32 1.88
N ALA A 167 -3.60 -0.53 2.54
CA ALA A 167 -2.63 -0.12 3.53
C ALA A 167 -1.66 0.95 2.98
N LEU A 168 -1.21 0.82 1.73
CA LEU A 168 -0.44 1.87 1.04
C LEU A 168 -1.16 3.22 1.04
N ILE A 169 -2.41 3.22 0.61
CA ILE A 169 -3.21 4.44 0.53
C ILE A 169 -3.39 5.08 1.92
N GLY A 170 -3.70 4.28 2.94
CA GLY A 170 -3.79 4.76 4.33
C GLY A 170 -2.46 5.30 4.86
N ALA A 171 -1.33 4.65 4.57
CA ALA A 171 -0.01 5.11 4.99
C ALA A 171 0.39 6.42 4.33
N LEU A 172 0.01 6.63 3.07
CA LEU A 172 0.23 7.89 2.36
C LEU A 172 -0.65 9.02 2.91
N ALA A 173 -1.85 8.71 3.37
CA ALA A 173 -2.71 9.65 4.11
C ALA A 173 -2.15 9.99 5.50
N THR A 174 -1.41 9.07 6.11
CA THR A 174 -0.94 9.18 7.49
C THR A 174 0.40 9.95 7.58
N PRO A 175 0.44 11.14 8.21
CA PRO A 175 1.67 11.92 8.33
C PRO A 175 2.78 11.23 9.14
N GLN A 176 2.41 10.30 10.03
CA GLN A 176 3.34 9.58 10.92
C GLN A 176 4.00 8.36 10.26
N ALA A 177 3.58 7.97 9.05
CA ALA A 177 4.23 6.89 8.33
C ALA A 177 5.67 7.31 7.95
N ILE A 178 6.67 6.51 8.32
CA ILE A 178 8.05 6.79 7.91
C ILE A 178 8.16 6.48 6.42
N ARG A 179 8.60 7.49 5.66
CA ARG A 179 8.84 7.41 4.23
C ARG A 179 10.32 7.61 3.99
N ARG A 180 10.97 6.63 3.39
CA ARG A 180 12.36 6.73 2.96
C ARG A 180 12.43 6.62 1.45
N GLU A 181 12.95 7.65 0.81
CA GLU A 181 13.35 7.56 -0.58
C GLU A 181 14.64 6.75 -0.66
N GLU A 182 14.63 5.66 -1.42
CA GLU A 182 15.85 4.97 -1.81
C GLU A 182 16.21 5.38 -3.25
N PRO A 183 17.39 6.00 -3.46
CA PRO A 183 17.82 6.37 -4.79
C PRO A 183 18.10 5.13 -5.64
N ALA A 184 18.08 5.31 -6.96
CA ALA A 184 18.44 4.27 -7.91
C ALA A 184 19.83 3.68 -7.58
N PRO A 185 19.98 2.34 -7.49
CA PRO A 185 21.21 1.70 -7.02
C PRO A 185 22.33 1.81 -8.08
N ALA A 186 23.18 2.83 -7.96
CA ALA A 186 24.19 3.19 -8.96
C ALA A 186 25.12 2.03 -9.36
N ARG A 187 25.64 1.27 -8.39
CA ARG A 187 26.54 0.13 -8.64
C ARG A 187 25.84 -0.97 -9.45
N LEU A 188 24.59 -1.29 -9.06
CA LEU A 188 23.81 -2.32 -9.73
C LEU A 188 23.39 -1.87 -11.13
N ASN A 189 22.97 -0.61 -11.30
CA ASN A 189 22.61 -0.04 -12.60
C ASN A 189 23.80 -0.01 -13.57
N LYS A 190 25.02 0.27 -13.10
CA LYS A 190 26.23 0.14 -13.93
C LYS A 190 26.43 -1.27 -14.47
N GLN A 191 26.23 -2.29 -13.63
CA GLN A 191 26.32 -3.69 -14.04
C GLN A 191 25.18 -4.09 -15.00
N ARG A 192 23.97 -3.57 -14.79
CA ARG A 192 22.82 -3.80 -15.66
C ARG A 192 23.03 -3.21 -17.05
N LEU A 193 23.53 -1.98 -17.13
CA LEU A 193 23.89 -1.33 -18.40
C LEU A 193 24.92 -2.14 -19.20
N GLN A 194 25.96 -2.68 -18.52
CA GLN A 194 26.93 -3.57 -19.16
C GLN A 194 26.29 -4.84 -19.72
N LYS A 195 25.25 -5.36 -19.04
CA LYS A 195 24.47 -6.53 -19.48
C LYS A 195 23.32 -6.16 -20.42
N LYS A 196 23.26 -4.92 -20.94
CA LYS A 196 22.16 -4.39 -21.77
C LYS A 196 20.77 -4.55 -21.13
N LYS A 197 20.71 -4.58 -19.79
CA LYS A 197 19.46 -4.62 -19.02
C LYS A 197 19.02 -3.19 -18.64
N PRO A 198 17.70 -2.91 -18.61
CA PRO A 198 17.18 -1.60 -18.18
C PRO A 198 17.61 -1.27 -16.74
N PRO A 199 17.88 0.01 -16.42
CA PRO A 199 18.22 0.43 -15.07
C PRO A 199 17.03 0.30 -14.10
N ILE A 200 17.33 0.12 -12.82
CA ILE A 200 16.38 0.15 -11.71
C ILE A 200 16.15 1.62 -11.31
N GLY A 201 14.89 2.03 -11.21
CA GLY A 201 14.50 3.37 -10.79
C GLY A 201 14.65 3.62 -9.28
N PRO A 202 14.49 4.87 -8.83
CA PRO A 202 14.34 5.18 -7.40
C PRO A 202 13.02 4.59 -6.86
N MET A 203 12.93 4.43 -5.53
CA MET A 203 11.71 3.91 -4.90
C MET A 203 11.40 4.62 -3.58
N ILE A 204 10.16 4.46 -3.12
CA ILE A 204 9.71 4.92 -1.81
C ILE A 204 9.45 3.70 -0.92
N VAL A 205 10.19 3.62 0.19
CA VAL A 205 9.95 2.65 1.26
C VAL A 205 8.98 3.27 2.24
N ILE A 206 7.88 2.57 2.50
CA ILE A 206 6.94 2.94 3.55
C ILE A 206 7.11 1.95 4.70
N ASP A 207 7.55 2.47 5.83
CA ASP A 207 7.64 1.72 7.07
C ASP A 207 6.43 2.01 7.95
N VAL A 208 5.49 1.07 7.96
CA VAL A 208 4.25 1.12 8.76
C VAL A 208 4.54 0.85 10.24
N ARG A 209 5.74 0.37 10.60
CA ARG A 209 6.14 0.00 11.96
C ARG A 209 6.62 1.21 12.77
N ALA A 210 6.79 2.37 12.14
CA ALA A 210 7.32 3.57 12.77
C ALA A 210 6.63 3.92 14.10
N SER A 211 5.31 3.79 14.15
CA SER A 211 4.51 4.06 15.35
C SER A 211 4.78 3.06 16.48
N GLN A 212 5.02 1.78 16.17
CA GLN A 212 5.32 0.73 17.15
C GLN A 212 6.79 0.67 17.56
N GLN A 213 7.74 0.89 16.65
CA GLN A 213 9.16 0.99 17.04
C GLN A 213 9.40 2.23 17.91
N ALA A 214 8.67 3.32 17.68
CA ALA A 214 8.65 4.47 18.58
C ALA A 214 8.07 4.12 19.97
N SER A 215 7.11 3.19 20.07
CA SER A 215 6.56 2.75 21.37
C SER A 215 7.42 1.70 22.08
N GLN A 216 8.20 0.89 21.34
CA GLN A 216 9.08 -0.14 21.89
C GLN A 216 10.49 0.35 22.26
N ASN A 217 10.94 1.49 21.71
CA ASN A 217 12.21 2.09 22.11
C ASN A 217 12.13 2.57 23.56
N ARG A 218 12.88 1.88 24.43
CA ARG A 218 12.94 2.14 25.87
C ARG A 218 13.31 3.59 26.17
N LYS A 219 12.64 4.10 27.21
CA LYS A 219 12.93 5.31 28.00
C LYS A 219 14.42 5.64 28.07
N GLY A 220 14.77 6.84 27.58
CA GLY A 220 16.03 7.48 27.89
C GLY A 220 16.77 7.95 26.65
N GLU A 221 16.36 9.10 26.12
CA GLU A 221 17.21 10.16 25.56
C GLU A 221 16.32 11.10 24.71
N GLY A 222 16.06 12.29 25.26
CA GLY A 222 15.65 13.49 24.52
C GLY A 222 14.39 13.45 23.64
N GLY A 223 13.25 13.84 24.21
CA GLY A 223 12.36 14.79 23.51
C GLY A 223 11.03 14.31 22.91
N TRP A 224 10.47 13.17 23.29
CA TRP A 224 9.12 12.78 22.87
C TRP A 224 8.22 12.41 24.05
N THR A 225 7.83 13.43 24.81
CA THR A 225 6.75 13.34 25.81
C THR A 225 5.67 14.34 25.44
N VAL A 226 4.73 13.95 24.60
CA VAL A 226 3.47 14.68 24.54
C VAL A 226 2.35 13.67 24.82
N LYS A 227 2.04 13.54 26.11
CA LYS A 227 0.92 12.75 26.62
C LYS A 227 -0.35 13.05 25.82
N PRO A 228 -1.27 12.08 25.66
CA PRO A 228 -2.60 12.35 25.15
C PRO A 228 -3.22 13.51 25.92
N HIS A 229 -3.65 14.55 25.21
CA HIS A 229 -4.25 15.72 25.85
C HIS A 229 -5.27 16.38 24.93
N TRP A 230 -6.22 17.08 25.55
CA TRP A 230 -7.18 17.90 24.84
C TRP A 230 -6.52 19.17 24.35
N ARG A 231 -6.47 19.33 23.03
CA ARG A 231 -6.03 20.56 22.40
C ARG A 231 -7.23 21.49 22.24
N ARG A 232 -7.06 22.75 22.64
CA ARG A 232 -8.07 23.80 22.43
C ARG A 232 -8.24 24.06 20.93
N GLY A 233 -9.48 24.36 20.54
CA GLY A 233 -9.76 24.84 19.20
C GLY A 233 -9.02 26.16 18.95
N HIS A 234 -8.50 26.34 17.73
CA HIS A 234 -7.76 27.53 17.34
C HIS A 234 -7.86 27.74 15.83
N ILE A 235 -7.58 28.97 15.38
CA ILE A 235 -7.52 29.29 13.96
C ILE A 235 -6.11 29.01 13.46
N ARG A 236 -5.98 28.21 12.40
CA ARG A 236 -4.70 27.91 11.77
C ARG A 236 -4.58 28.68 10.46
N HIS A 237 -3.45 29.37 10.30
CA HIS A 237 -3.07 29.97 9.04
C HIS A 237 -2.27 28.96 8.23
N LEU A 238 -2.68 28.73 7.00
CA LEU A 238 -1.98 27.88 6.05
C LEU A 238 -0.90 28.68 5.31
N ALA A 239 0.07 27.99 4.72
CA ALA A 239 1.17 28.63 4.00
C ALA A 239 0.73 29.47 2.80
N ASP A 240 -0.49 29.23 2.29
CA ASP A 240 -1.13 29.96 1.20
C ASP A 240 -2.00 31.14 1.69
N GLY A 241 -1.95 31.47 2.99
CA GLY A 241 -2.68 32.59 3.59
C GLY A 241 -4.13 32.29 4.00
N ARG A 242 -4.66 31.09 3.72
CA ARG A 242 -6.01 30.72 4.16
C ARG A 242 -6.06 30.50 5.68
N MET A 243 -7.18 30.90 6.29
CA MET A 243 -7.46 30.63 7.70
C MET A 243 -8.50 29.52 7.82
N ILE A 244 -8.16 28.46 8.57
CA ILE A 244 -9.09 27.36 8.87
C ILE A 244 -9.33 27.24 10.38
N PRO A 245 -10.59 27.17 10.84
CA PRO A 245 -10.89 26.89 12.24
C PRO A 245 -10.63 25.40 12.51
N ILE A 246 -9.78 25.11 13.50
CA ILE A 246 -9.53 23.76 13.99
C ILE A 246 -10.38 23.56 15.25
N PRO A 247 -11.34 22.62 15.27
CA PRO A 247 -12.15 22.36 16.46
C PRO A 247 -11.28 21.76 17.59
N PRO A 248 -11.69 21.90 18.86
CA PRO A 248 -11.02 21.22 19.97
C PRO A 248 -11.02 19.70 19.74
N CYS A 249 -9.86 19.08 19.78
CA CYS A 249 -9.70 17.65 19.54
C CYS A 249 -8.69 17.04 20.52
N CYS A 250 -8.84 15.75 20.79
CA CYS A 250 -7.85 15.01 21.56
C CYS A 250 -6.70 14.65 20.62
N VAL A 251 -5.47 15.00 21.00
CA VAL A 251 -4.28 14.71 20.20
C VAL A 251 -3.41 13.68 20.93
N ASN A 252 -2.72 12.84 20.15
CA ASN A 252 -1.85 11.76 20.64
C ASN A 252 -2.58 10.67 21.44
N MET A 253 -3.76 10.22 20.99
CA MET A 253 -4.49 9.08 21.56
C MET A 253 -4.09 7.77 20.88
N GLU A 254 -3.87 6.70 21.66
CA GLU A 254 -3.47 5.38 21.14
C GLU A 254 -4.64 4.39 21.02
N THR A 255 -5.72 4.49 21.81
CA THR A 255 -6.96 3.67 21.66
C THR A 255 -8.15 4.26 22.44
N GLY A 256 -9.37 4.06 21.92
CA GLY A 256 -10.65 4.49 22.53
C GLY A 256 -11.01 5.96 22.25
N ILE A 257 -12.31 6.25 22.05
CA ILE A 257 -12.82 7.62 22.07
C ILE A 257 -13.21 7.93 23.52
N PRO A 258 -12.39 8.63 24.32
CA PRO A 258 -12.90 9.15 25.58
C PRO A 258 -13.97 10.18 25.24
N ILE A 259 -15.19 9.92 25.70
CA ILE A 259 -16.26 10.92 25.73
C ILE A 259 -15.68 12.14 26.43
N LYS A 260 -15.72 13.29 25.75
CA LYS A 260 -15.28 14.58 26.31
C LYS A 260 -15.92 14.70 27.69
N PRO A 261 -15.16 14.84 28.80
CA PRO A 261 -15.76 15.15 30.08
C PRO A 261 -16.54 16.44 29.86
N GLU A 262 -17.87 16.36 29.91
CA GLU A 262 -18.69 17.56 29.92
C GLU A 262 -18.16 18.41 31.07
N TYR A 263 -18.05 19.71 30.82
CA TYR A 263 -17.64 20.65 31.84
C TYR A 263 -18.63 20.53 33.01
N VAL A 264 -18.27 19.79 34.05
CA VAL A 264 -18.96 19.88 35.33
C VAL A 264 -18.51 21.21 35.92
N VAL A 265 -19.35 22.23 35.74
CA VAL A 265 -19.26 23.45 36.53
C VAL A 265 -19.48 23.00 37.97
N LYS A 266 -18.41 23.00 38.78
CA LYS A 266 -18.56 22.88 40.23
C LYS A 266 -19.35 24.10 40.69
N VAL A 267 -20.55 23.85 41.22
CA VAL A 267 -21.28 24.80 42.06
C VAL A 267 -20.55 24.93 43.39
#